data_AF-A0A1A9ZKQ6-F1
#
_entry.id   AF-A0A1A9ZKQ6-F1
#
_cell.length_a   1.000
_cell.length_b   1.000
_cell.length_c   1.000
_cell.angle_alpha   90.00
_cell.angle_beta   90.00
_cell.angle_gamma   90.00
#
_symmetry.space_group_name_H-M   'P 1'
#
loop_
_entity.id
_entity.type
_entity.pdbx_description
1 polymer ?
#
loop_
_entity_poly.entity_id
_entity_poly.type
_entity_poly.pdbx_seq_one_letter_code
_entity_poly.pdbx_strand_id
1 'polypeptide(L)'
;MTYGFVCLIVRRYFTANTLQYDYELKINLCYHCDIVVPSHKAFVNLNLLGVLCIFLGPPCLLDIRKDFPDVNEPQPLYLVPGTNQFWPPNEKGLLLIPRGATIELYCSKEFVNATKQYTESNGLKMPQNSRTVCLRCLQDKMFLWQGEKHELRQFVCTEHIRYEVERTNKPCGMMPTPGMTKAATSLSAREYRVGFSANHKERFFETMRICYDEALLRTYYVQHTLSPAILHMQKFVKRLSFSKAGYFNDLDINYFYKRKNQHERVALLLKQFGEHPEYLFDNKSLYLVRGHLAAKADFLYATQQHSTFHYFNVAPQWQIFNAGQWANLEYHVRGFVARSHLHVDCYTGTWGILQLPIVRETQAIEWRDFYLGVDKNNNQILPVPKLFFRIMLDSSHPNRGIALIGVNNPHAGIREVEESYVICRDIREEVPWLRWMRNENLRKGYLYACRVSEFADAVRHLPHYLMNVTEVLQ
;
A
#
# COMPACT_ATOMS: atom_id res chain seq x y z
N MET A 1 -3.33 23.24 -42.49
CA MET A 1 -2.05 23.65 -41.84
C MET A 1 -1.10 22.48 -41.97
N THR A 2 -0.06 22.66 -42.77
CA THR A 2 1.00 21.70 -43.08
C THR A 2 1.92 21.54 -41.87
N TYR A 3 2.08 20.31 -41.36
CA TYR A 3 2.97 20.00 -40.24
C TYR A 3 4.33 19.55 -40.78
N GLY A 4 5.40 20.23 -40.37
CA GLY A 4 6.78 19.89 -40.74
C GLY A 4 7.41 18.89 -39.76
N PHE A 5 8.20 17.95 -40.29
CA PHE A 5 9.07 17.07 -39.52
C PHE A 5 10.42 17.75 -39.30
N VAL A 6 10.92 17.79 -38.07
CA VAL A 6 12.30 18.23 -37.76
C VAL A 6 13.10 17.00 -37.36
N CYS A 7 14.13 16.67 -38.14
CA CYS A 7 15.06 15.57 -37.88
C CYS A 7 16.41 16.17 -37.45
N LEU A 8 16.83 15.93 -36.21
CA LEU A 8 18.11 16.40 -35.67
C LEU A 8 19.16 15.31 -35.85
N ILE A 9 20.14 15.55 -36.73
CA ILE A 9 21.27 14.64 -36.98
C ILE A 9 22.47 15.15 -36.17
N VAL A 10 22.93 14.39 -35.18
CA VAL A 10 24.20 14.64 -34.48
C VAL A 10 25.24 13.66 -35.00
N ARG A 11 26.27 14.15 -35.73
CA ARG A 11 27.43 13.35 -36.15
C ARG A 11 28.56 13.47 -35.12
N ARG A 12 29.01 12.35 -34.54
CA ARG A 12 30.35 12.22 -33.93
C ARG A 12 31.14 11.17 -34.72
N TYR A 13 32.36 11.50 -35.11
CA TYR A 13 33.29 10.59 -35.76
C TYR A 13 34.12 9.83 -34.70
N PHE A 14 34.20 8.50 -34.82
CA PHE A 14 35.21 7.69 -34.14
C PHE A 14 35.79 6.65 -35.11
N THR A 15 37.11 6.46 -35.05
CA THR A 15 37.90 5.51 -35.86
C THR A 15 37.77 4.08 -35.32
N ALA A 16 37.69 3.12 -36.23
CA ALA A 16 37.36 1.71 -35.98
C ALA A 16 38.43 0.96 -35.18
N ASN A 17 37.98 0.13 -34.22
CA ASN A 17 38.62 -1.11 -33.82
C ASN A 17 37.53 -2.09 -33.36
N THR A 18 37.55 -3.29 -33.93
CA THR A 18 36.58 -4.37 -33.77
C THR A 18 36.71 -5.04 -32.39
N LEU A 19 35.64 -4.99 -31.60
CA LEU A 19 35.43 -5.85 -30.43
C LEU A 19 34.00 -6.43 -30.52
N GLN A 20 33.92 -7.75 -30.66
CA GLN A 20 32.68 -8.50 -30.71
C GLN A 20 32.17 -8.70 -29.27
N TYR A 21 31.04 -8.07 -28.94
CA TYR A 21 30.33 -8.31 -27.69
C TYR A 21 29.03 -9.04 -28.00
N ASP A 22 28.85 -10.22 -27.42
CA ASP A 22 27.57 -10.92 -27.38
C ASP A 22 26.59 -10.13 -26.49
N TYR A 23 25.67 -9.40 -27.11
CA TYR A 23 24.55 -8.78 -26.42
C TYR A 23 23.29 -9.64 -26.61
N GLU A 24 22.75 -10.20 -25.53
CA GLU A 24 21.36 -10.68 -25.53
C GLU A 24 20.43 -9.47 -25.72
N LEU A 25 19.77 -9.40 -26.88
CA LEU A 25 18.77 -8.38 -27.17
C LEU A 25 17.46 -8.75 -26.42
N LYS A 26 17.28 -8.21 -25.20
CA LYS A 26 15.96 -8.24 -24.54
C LYS A 26 15.01 -7.30 -25.30
N ILE A 27 14.31 -7.84 -26.29
CA ILE A 27 13.25 -7.13 -27.01
C ILE A 27 12.10 -6.90 -26.03
N ASN A 28 11.91 -5.65 -25.60
CA ASN A 28 10.76 -5.27 -24.80
C ASN A 28 9.57 -5.00 -25.72
N LEU A 29 8.51 -5.82 -25.59
CA LEU A 29 7.29 -5.76 -26.42
C LEU A 29 6.63 -4.37 -26.50
N CYS A 30 6.85 -3.49 -25.52
CA CYS A 30 6.23 -2.17 -25.50
C CYS A 30 7.11 -1.04 -26.07
N TYR A 31 8.36 -1.33 -26.46
CA TYR A 31 9.23 -0.37 -27.16
C TYR A 31 9.12 -0.58 -28.67
N HIS A 32 8.14 0.08 -29.30
CA HIS A 32 8.06 0.19 -30.75
C HIS A 32 8.46 1.61 -31.18
N CYS A 33 9.59 1.73 -31.89
CA CYS A 33 9.81 2.86 -32.78
C CYS A 33 9.23 2.49 -34.14
N ASP A 34 8.13 3.12 -34.56
CA ASP A 34 7.69 3.02 -35.95
C ASP A 34 8.73 3.72 -36.83
N ILE A 35 9.59 2.94 -37.50
CA ILE A 35 10.41 3.44 -38.60
C ILE A 35 9.57 3.33 -39.86
N VAL A 36 9.01 4.45 -40.32
CA VAL A 36 8.36 4.50 -41.64
C VAL A 36 9.45 4.60 -42.70
N VAL A 37 9.81 3.49 -43.34
CA VAL A 37 10.72 3.48 -44.50
C VAL A 37 9.88 3.69 -45.77
N PRO A 38 10.12 4.76 -46.56
CA PRO A 38 9.43 4.96 -47.83
C PRO A 38 9.77 3.85 -48.82
N SER A 39 8.76 3.34 -49.53
CA SER A 39 8.79 2.16 -50.41
C SER A 39 9.64 2.28 -51.69
N HIS A 40 10.63 3.18 -51.75
CA HIS A 40 11.48 3.37 -52.94
C HIS A 40 13.00 3.35 -52.72
N LYS A 41 13.51 2.94 -51.55
CA LYS A 41 14.94 2.67 -51.38
C LYS A 41 15.17 1.40 -50.55
N ALA A 42 15.22 0.26 -51.24
CA ALA A 42 15.76 -0.97 -50.69
C ALA A 42 17.29 -0.83 -50.62
N PHE A 43 17.81 -0.44 -49.46
CA PHE A 43 19.14 -0.81 -48.92
C PHE A 43 19.19 -0.26 -47.48
N VAL A 44 18.78 -1.08 -46.50
CA VAL A 44 18.97 -0.76 -45.08
C VAL A 44 20.23 -1.46 -44.61
N ASN A 45 21.32 -0.70 -44.56
CA ASN A 45 22.51 -1.07 -43.78
C ASN A 45 22.19 -0.69 -42.33
N LEU A 46 21.90 -1.69 -41.48
CA LEU A 46 21.54 -1.48 -40.07
C LEU A 46 22.78 -1.05 -39.28
N ASN A 47 23.09 0.24 -39.30
CA ASN A 47 23.87 0.89 -38.25
C ASN A 47 22.89 1.48 -37.24
N LEU A 48 22.93 1.00 -36.00
CA LEU A 48 22.16 1.52 -34.86
C LEU A 48 22.43 3.02 -34.67
N LEU A 49 21.58 3.86 -35.26
CA LEU A 49 21.38 5.25 -34.91
C LEU A 49 20.00 5.32 -34.28
N GLY A 50 19.95 5.56 -32.96
CA GLY A 50 18.68 5.72 -32.24
C GLY A 50 17.86 6.84 -32.85
N VAL A 51 16.78 6.50 -33.55
CA VAL A 51 15.82 7.47 -34.09
C VAL A 51 14.94 7.91 -32.92
N LEU A 52 15.12 9.16 -32.48
CA LEU A 52 14.22 9.78 -31.52
C LEU A 52 12.98 10.29 -32.27
N CYS A 53 11.93 9.45 -32.36
CA CYS A 53 10.64 9.88 -32.90
C CYS A 53 9.93 10.79 -31.89
N ILE A 54 10.03 12.11 -32.06
CA ILE A 54 9.26 13.08 -31.26
C ILE A 54 7.89 13.27 -31.92
N PHE A 55 6.86 12.65 -31.34
CA PHE A 55 5.48 12.93 -31.74
C PHE A 55 5.00 14.22 -31.07
N LEU A 56 4.95 15.31 -31.82
CA LEU A 56 4.39 16.58 -31.36
C LEU A 56 2.85 16.50 -31.35
N GLY A 57 2.22 16.76 -30.20
CA GLY A 57 0.75 16.84 -30.07
C GLY A 57 0.26 16.62 -28.63
N PRO A 58 -1.06 16.74 -28.39
CA PRO A 58 -1.62 16.61 -27.05
C PRO A 58 -1.44 15.18 -26.52
N PRO A 59 -1.19 15.01 -25.21
CA PRO A 59 -1.07 13.70 -24.59
C PRO A 59 -2.43 12.99 -24.54
N CYS A 60 -2.40 11.70 -24.21
CA CYS A 60 -3.58 11.00 -23.76
C CYS A 60 -3.82 11.33 -22.28
N LEU A 61 -5.06 11.65 -21.95
CA LEU A 61 -5.49 12.10 -20.63
C LEU A 61 -6.65 11.22 -20.17
N LEU A 62 -6.41 10.42 -19.13
CA LEU A 62 -7.39 9.46 -18.62
C LEU A 62 -7.73 9.74 -17.17
N ASP A 63 -9.01 9.96 -16.85
CA ASP A 63 -9.48 10.00 -15.46
C ASP A 63 -9.59 8.57 -14.93
N ILE A 64 -8.79 8.24 -13.90
CA ILE A 64 -8.72 6.88 -13.33
C ILE A 64 -10.05 6.37 -12.79
N ARG A 65 -11.05 7.24 -12.59
CA ARG A 65 -12.40 6.88 -12.14
C ARG A 65 -13.42 6.76 -13.27
N LYS A 66 -13.14 7.29 -14.45
CA LYS A 66 -14.13 7.40 -15.55
C LYS A 66 -13.73 6.67 -16.82
N ASP A 67 -12.43 6.62 -17.12
CA ASP A 67 -11.90 6.17 -18.40
C ASP A 67 -11.25 4.77 -18.34
N PHE A 68 -11.34 4.15 -17.17
CA PHE A 68 -10.89 2.79 -16.89
C PHE A 68 -12.11 1.85 -16.92
N PRO A 69 -11.93 0.52 -16.97
CA PRO A 69 -13.04 -0.43 -16.80
C PRO A 69 -13.78 -0.20 -15.48
N ASP A 70 -14.96 -0.80 -15.31
CA ASP A 70 -15.69 -0.67 -14.05
C ASP A 70 -14.81 -1.10 -12.86
N VAL A 71 -14.95 -0.39 -11.73
CA VAL A 71 -14.12 -0.61 -10.53
C VAL A 71 -14.28 -2.00 -9.91
N ASN A 72 -15.34 -2.72 -10.28
CA ASN A 72 -15.60 -4.09 -9.84
C ASN A 72 -15.45 -5.11 -10.97
N GLU A 73 -15.09 -4.69 -12.17
CA GLU A 73 -14.61 -5.59 -13.22
C GLU A 73 -13.12 -5.92 -12.98
N PRO A 74 -12.63 -7.05 -13.52
CA PRO A 74 -11.22 -7.37 -13.43
C PRO A 74 -10.32 -6.43 -14.23
N GLN A 75 -9.84 -5.36 -13.59
CA GLN A 75 -8.93 -4.41 -14.23
C GLN A 75 -7.51 -4.98 -14.41
N PRO A 76 -6.81 -4.64 -15.51
CA PRO A 76 -5.38 -4.90 -15.65
C PRO A 76 -4.56 -4.02 -14.68
N LEU A 77 -3.26 -4.33 -14.56
CA LEU A 77 -2.30 -3.38 -14.02
C LEU A 77 -1.97 -2.33 -15.08
N TYR A 78 -1.78 -1.08 -14.65
CA TYR A 78 -1.44 0.06 -15.50
C TYR A 78 0.02 0.44 -15.23
N LEU A 79 0.91 0.13 -16.15
CA LEU A 79 2.34 0.04 -15.90
C LEU A 79 3.14 0.97 -16.83
N VAL A 80 4.24 1.51 -16.32
CA VAL A 80 5.23 2.21 -17.14
C VAL A 80 6.09 1.15 -17.86
N PRO A 81 6.09 1.10 -19.21
CA PRO A 81 6.78 0.06 -19.97
C PRO A 81 8.23 -0.15 -19.55
N GLY A 82 8.62 -1.41 -19.39
CA GLY A 82 10.00 -1.78 -19.07
C GLY A 82 10.48 -1.41 -17.67
N THR A 83 9.58 -0.93 -16.80
CA THR A 83 9.88 -0.64 -15.41
C THR A 83 9.14 -1.60 -14.47
N ASN A 84 9.41 -1.46 -13.17
CA ASN A 84 8.66 -2.09 -12.08
C ASN A 84 7.69 -1.09 -11.42
N GLN A 85 7.24 -0.07 -12.15
CA GLN A 85 6.38 0.99 -11.64
C GLN A 85 4.99 0.93 -12.26
N PHE A 86 3.98 1.14 -11.41
CA PHE A 86 2.66 1.56 -11.88
C PHE A 86 2.78 2.94 -12.54
N TRP A 87 1.95 3.20 -13.53
CA TRP A 87 1.85 4.55 -14.10
C TRP A 87 1.19 5.46 -13.06
N PRO A 88 1.83 6.55 -12.62
CA PRO A 88 1.23 7.43 -11.61
C PRO A 88 0.26 8.43 -12.27
N PRO A 89 -0.93 8.65 -11.70
CA PRO A 89 -1.77 9.78 -12.07
C PRO A 89 -1.22 11.08 -11.47
N ASN A 90 -1.53 12.21 -12.09
CA ASN A 90 -1.25 13.52 -11.53
C ASN A 90 -2.20 13.87 -10.37
N GLU A 91 -1.98 15.01 -9.73
CA GLU A 91 -2.80 15.52 -8.60
C GLU A 91 -4.30 15.65 -8.89
N LYS A 92 -4.70 15.74 -10.18
CA LYS A 92 -6.10 15.80 -10.61
C LYS A 92 -6.72 14.43 -10.85
N GLY A 93 -5.97 13.36 -10.59
CA GLY A 93 -6.38 11.98 -10.87
C GLY A 93 -6.31 11.60 -12.34
N LEU A 94 -5.54 12.35 -13.15
CA LEU A 94 -5.41 12.09 -14.58
C LEU A 94 -4.11 11.34 -14.88
N LEU A 95 -4.22 10.24 -15.60
CA LEU A 95 -3.08 9.58 -16.22
C LEU A 95 -2.68 10.35 -17.47
N LEU A 96 -1.47 10.91 -17.49
CA LEU A 96 -0.92 11.61 -18.64
C LEU A 96 0.09 10.71 -19.35
N ILE A 97 -0.24 10.30 -20.57
CA ILE A 97 0.65 9.50 -21.43
C ILE A 97 1.04 10.40 -22.61
N PRO A 98 2.33 10.72 -22.80
CA PRO A 98 2.77 11.53 -23.91
C PRO A 98 2.34 10.94 -25.26
N ARG A 99 2.07 11.80 -26.24
CA ARG A 99 1.69 11.36 -27.58
C ARG A 99 2.75 10.43 -28.17
N GLY A 100 2.32 9.33 -28.76
CA GLY A 100 3.21 8.32 -29.33
C GLY A 100 3.94 7.44 -28.30
N ALA A 101 3.88 7.77 -27.01
CA ALA A 101 4.36 6.89 -25.95
C ALA A 101 3.37 5.73 -25.72
N THR A 102 3.87 4.67 -25.10
CA THR A 102 3.12 3.45 -24.85
C THR A 102 2.79 3.33 -23.37
N ILE A 103 1.59 2.87 -23.03
CA ILE A 103 1.26 2.33 -21.72
C ILE A 103 1.21 0.81 -21.79
N GLU A 104 1.72 0.16 -20.74
CA GLU A 104 1.68 -1.29 -20.61
C GLU A 104 0.49 -1.69 -19.72
N LEU A 105 -0.34 -2.60 -20.23
CA LEU A 105 -1.43 -3.25 -19.51
C LEU A 105 -1.08 -4.71 -19.25
N TYR A 106 -1.30 -5.19 -18.03
CA TYR A 106 -1.00 -6.57 -17.66
C TYR A 106 -2.13 -7.27 -16.91
N CYS A 107 -2.43 -8.52 -17.28
CA CYS A 107 -3.30 -9.46 -16.59
C CYS A 107 -2.50 -10.67 -16.09
N SER A 108 -2.90 -11.28 -14.96
CA SER A 108 -2.29 -12.54 -14.48
C SER A 108 -2.61 -13.74 -15.38
N LYS A 109 -3.79 -13.71 -16.00
CA LYS A 109 -4.24 -14.61 -17.07
C LYS A 109 -4.39 -13.79 -18.35
N GLU A 110 -5.44 -14.01 -19.12
CA GLU A 110 -5.68 -13.33 -20.39
C GLU A 110 -6.71 -12.21 -20.28
N PHE A 111 -6.70 -11.31 -21.26
CA PHE A 111 -7.76 -10.32 -21.46
C PHE A 111 -9.02 -10.95 -22.06
N VAL A 112 -10.19 -10.38 -21.78
CA VAL A 112 -11.46 -10.81 -22.37
C VAL A 112 -11.62 -10.30 -23.80
N ASN A 113 -12.25 -11.11 -24.66
CA ASN A 113 -12.63 -10.70 -26.03
C ASN A 113 -13.87 -9.80 -26.05
N ALA A 114 -14.81 -10.04 -25.11
CA ALA A 114 -16.04 -9.29 -24.97
C ALA A 114 -16.22 -8.89 -23.50
N THR A 115 -16.74 -7.69 -23.27
CA THR A 115 -17.04 -7.18 -21.92
C THR A 115 -18.56 -7.03 -21.77
N LYS A 116 -19.04 -6.69 -20.57
CA LYS A 116 -20.47 -6.38 -20.37
C LYS A 116 -20.97 -5.23 -21.24
N GLN A 117 -20.07 -4.34 -21.67
CA GLN A 117 -20.38 -3.15 -22.46
C GLN A 117 -20.10 -3.34 -23.96
N TYR A 118 -19.29 -4.33 -24.35
CA TYR A 118 -18.86 -4.56 -25.73
C TYR A 118 -19.09 -6.03 -26.14
N THR A 119 -20.02 -6.26 -27.08
CA THR A 119 -20.39 -7.58 -27.65
C THR A 119 -19.31 -8.13 -28.57
N GLU A 120 -19.36 -9.43 -28.92
CA GLU A 120 -18.41 -10.08 -29.85
C GLU A 120 -18.26 -9.37 -31.21
N SER A 121 -19.30 -8.64 -31.66
CA SER A 121 -19.29 -7.86 -32.89
C SER A 121 -18.48 -6.55 -32.81
N ASN A 122 -18.33 -5.96 -31.62
CA ASN A 122 -17.65 -4.69 -31.35
C ASN A 122 -16.55 -4.81 -30.26
N GLY A 123 -16.20 -6.05 -29.90
CA GLY A 123 -15.25 -6.39 -28.84
C GLY A 123 -13.82 -6.43 -29.34
N LEU A 124 -12.89 -6.70 -28.42
CA LEU A 124 -11.47 -6.81 -28.75
C LEU A 124 -11.18 -8.21 -29.31
N LYS A 125 -10.47 -8.28 -30.44
CA LYS A 125 -9.91 -9.54 -30.95
C LYS A 125 -8.60 -9.84 -30.23
N MET A 126 -8.67 -10.28 -28.96
CA MET A 126 -7.46 -10.55 -28.18
C MET A 126 -6.72 -11.78 -28.73
N PRO A 127 -5.39 -11.71 -28.89
CA PRO A 127 -4.59 -12.90 -29.14
C PRO A 127 -4.77 -13.92 -28.02
N GLN A 128 -4.80 -15.21 -28.37
CA GLN A 128 -4.90 -16.29 -27.38
C GLN A 128 -3.79 -16.16 -26.32
N ASN A 129 -4.15 -16.32 -25.04
CA ASN A 129 -3.23 -16.23 -23.90
C ASN A 129 -2.49 -14.88 -23.78
N SER A 130 -2.99 -13.79 -24.38
CA SER A 130 -2.38 -12.46 -24.24
C SER A 130 -2.50 -11.97 -22.80
N ARG A 131 -1.38 -11.90 -22.09
CA ARG A 131 -1.30 -11.38 -20.71
C ARG A 131 -0.85 -9.94 -20.65
N THR A 132 -0.17 -9.47 -21.69
CA THR A 132 0.40 -8.12 -21.77
C THR A 132 -0.05 -7.46 -23.06
N VAL A 133 -0.53 -6.22 -22.95
CA VAL A 133 -0.93 -5.38 -24.06
C VAL A 133 -0.23 -4.04 -23.95
N CYS A 134 0.30 -3.55 -25.06
CA CYS A 134 1.01 -2.28 -25.15
C CYS A 134 0.16 -1.32 -25.99
N LEU A 135 -0.38 -0.26 -25.39
CA LEU A 135 -1.25 0.71 -26.07
C LEU A 135 -0.46 1.98 -26.39
N ARG A 136 -0.37 2.34 -27.67
CA ARG A 136 0.30 3.58 -28.08
C ARG A 136 -0.67 4.76 -28.02
N CYS A 137 -0.32 5.82 -27.31
CA CYS A 137 -1.13 7.02 -27.21
C CYS A 137 -1.26 7.75 -28.56
N LEU A 138 -2.49 8.05 -28.97
CA LEU A 138 -2.76 8.91 -30.14
C LEU A 138 -3.09 10.34 -29.72
N GLN A 139 -4.16 10.53 -28.95
CA GLN A 139 -4.62 11.80 -28.37
C GLN A 139 -5.82 11.54 -27.44
N ASP A 140 -5.98 12.37 -26.40
CA ASP A 140 -7.12 12.34 -25.48
C ASP A 140 -7.35 10.94 -24.87
N LYS A 141 -8.42 10.23 -25.22
CA LYS A 141 -8.73 8.89 -24.69
C LYS A 141 -8.41 7.75 -25.65
N MET A 142 -7.89 8.08 -26.84
CA MET A 142 -7.72 7.13 -27.93
C MET A 142 -6.30 6.60 -27.99
N PHE A 143 -6.19 5.27 -28.09
CA PHE A 143 -4.96 4.53 -28.25
C PHE A 143 -4.95 3.76 -29.56
N LEU A 144 -3.77 3.55 -30.10
CA LEU A 144 -3.53 2.62 -31.19
C LEU A 144 -3.07 1.28 -30.64
N TRP A 145 -3.76 0.22 -31.03
CA TRP A 145 -3.36 -1.15 -30.76
C TRP A 145 -3.76 -2.02 -31.95
N GLN A 146 -2.83 -2.87 -32.42
CA GLN A 146 -3.01 -3.71 -33.62
C GLN A 146 -3.53 -2.97 -34.87
N GLY A 147 -3.16 -1.69 -35.03
CA GLY A 147 -3.58 -0.86 -36.17
C GLY A 147 -4.97 -0.23 -36.03
N GLU A 148 -5.71 -0.58 -34.98
CA GLU A 148 -7.05 -0.06 -34.69
C GLU A 148 -7.05 0.92 -33.51
N LYS A 149 -8.09 1.75 -33.44
CA LYS A 149 -8.25 2.77 -32.40
C LYS A 149 -9.14 2.24 -31.28
N HIS A 150 -8.63 2.27 -30.05
CA HIS A 150 -9.32 1.74 -28.88
C HIS A 150 -9.29 2.73 -27.72
N GLU A 151 -10.28 2.61 -26.83
CA GLU A 151 -10.24 3.25 -25.52
C GLU A 151 -9.68 2.27 -24.47
N LEU A 152 -8.99 2.80 -23.46
CA LEU A 152 -8.40 1.98 -22.40
C LEU A 152 -9.45 1.16 -21.63
N ARG A 153 -10.67 1.68 -21.46
CA ARG A 153 -11.78 0.97 -20.79
C ARG A 153 -12.17 -0.38 -21.41
N GLN A 154 -11.81 -0.61 -22.67
CA GLN A 154 -12.14 -1.85 -23.37
C GLN A 154 -11.30 -3.04 -22.89
N PHE A 155 -10.12 -2.79 -22.30
CA PHE A 155 -9.17 -3.81 -21.90
C PHE A 155 -9.45 -4.29 -20.47
N VAL A 156 -10.10 -5.45 -20.36
CA VAL A 156 -10.49 -6.08 -19.09
C VAL A 156 -9.87 -7.47 -18.99
N CYS A 157 -9.43 -7.88 -17.81
CA CYS A 157 -8.93 -9.22 -17.56
C CYS A 157 -10.07 -10.24 -17.41
N THR A 158 -9.77 -11.51 -17.66
CA THR A 158 -10.69 -12.63 -17.40
C THR A 158 -11.00 -12.84 -15.92
N GLU A 159 -10.07 -12.50 -15.02
CA GLU A 159 -10.23 -12.61 -13.58
C GLU A 159 -9.46 -11.51 -12.84
N HIS A 160 -9.87 -11.22 -11.60
CA HIS A 160 -9.15 -10.25 -10.78
C HIS A 160 -7.73 -10.73 -10.53
N ILE A 161 -6.78 -9.85 -10.84
CA ILE A 161 -5.36 -10.10 -10.61
C ILE A 161 -5.12 -10.33 -9.13
N ARG A 162 -4.49 -11.45 -8.79
CA ARG A 162 -4.15 -11.79 -7.42
C ARG A 162 -2.84 -11.11 -7.04
N TYR A 163 -2.83 -10.46 -5.89
CA TYR A 163 -1.60 -9.98 -5.27
C TYR A 163 -0.83 -11.16 -4.66
N GLU A 164 0.47 -10.95 -4.47
CA GLU A 164 1.40 -11.87 -3.82
C GLU A 164 1.98 -11.23 -2.56
N VAL A 165 2.20 -12.03 -1.52
CA VAL A 165 2.91 -11.63 -0.29
C VAL A 165 4.18 -12.47 -0.20
N GLU A 166 5.33 -11.85 -0.41
CA GLU A 166 6.62 -12.54 -0.49
C GLU A 166 7.49 -12.19 0.70
N ARG A 167 7.94 -13.21 1.44
CA ARG A 167 8.96 -13.06 2.47
C ARG A 167 10.27 -12.64 1.83
N THR A 168 10.93 -11.64 2.39
CA THR A 168 12.28 -11.23 1.98
C THR A 168 13.33 -11.79 2.94
N ASN A 169 14.60 -11.72 2.55
CA ASN A 169 15.72 -12.12 3.42
C ASN A 169 16.11 -11.04 4.44
N LYS A 170 15.41 -9.90 4.48
CA LYS A 170 15.75 -8.78 5.36
C LYS A 170 15.10 -8.95 6.74
N PRO A 171 15.88 -8.94 7.83
CA PRO A 171 15.31 -8.78 9.16
C PRO A 171 14.75 -7.36 9.32
N CYS A 172 13.80 -7.21 10.23
CA CYS A 172 13.24 -5.92 10.60
C CYS A 172 12.85 -5.95 12.09
N GLY A 173 12.32 -4.87 12.65
CA GLY A 173 11.90 -4.87 14.06
C GLY A 173 13.09 -5.00 15.02
N MET A 174 14.24 -4.41 14.67
CA MET A 174 15.44 -4.44 15.49
C MET A 174 15.21 -3.65 16.76
N MET A 175 15.43 -4.23 17.93
CA MET A 175 15.27 -3.58 19.23
C MET A 175 16.67 -3.38 19.84
N PRO A 176 17.22 -2.15 19.88
CA PRO A 176 18.45 -1.92 20.61
C PRO A 176 18.24 -2.13 22.13
N THR A 177 18.99 -3.07 22.70
CA THR A 177 19.17 -3.23 24.15
C THR A 177 20.29 -2.29 24.62
N PRO A 178 20.14 -1.58 25.77
CA PRO A 178 21.22 -0.81 26.36
C PRO A 178 22.46 -1.69 26.59
N GLY A 179 23.61 -1.28 26.07
CA GLY A 179 24.89 -1.99 26.24
C GLY A 179 25.31 -2.95 25.12
N MET A 180 24.53 -3.10 24.04
CA MET A 180 24.94 -3.90 22.87
C MET A 180 25.41 -3.03 21.69
N THR A 181 26.62 -3.28 21.18
CA THR A 181 27.19 -2.65 19.97
C THR A 181 26.59 -3.18 18.66
N LYS A 182 25.63 -4.12 18.74
CA LYS A 182 24.82 -4.63 17.61
C LYS A 182 23.37 -4.73 18.06
N ALA A 183 22.45 -4.13 17.30
CA ALA A 183 21.02 -4.15 17.60
C ALA A 183 20.50 -5.59 17.71
N ALA A 184 19.80 -5.93 18.79
CA ALA A 184 19.17 -7.24 18.92
C ALA A 184 17.92 -7.27 18.00
N THR A 185 17.99 -8.02 16.92
CA THR A 185 16.82 -8.30 16.09
C THR A 185 15.79 -9.07 16.91
N SER A 186 14.50 -8.74 16.80
CA SER A 186 13.47 -9.76 17.01
C SER A 186 13.83 -10.92 16.08
N LEU A 187 14.26 -12.06 16.65
CA LEU A 187 14.82 -13.18 15.86
C LEU A 187 13.81 -13.69 14.80
N SER A 188 12.52 -13.54 15.10
CA SER A 188 11.38 -13.94 14.27
C SER A 188 10.92 -12.89 13.25
N ALA A 189 11.24 -11.59 13.44
CA ALA A 189 10.67 -10.55 12.59
C ALA A 189 11.37 -10.45 11.23
N ARG A 190 10.57 -10.43 10.16
CA ARG A 190 11.04 -10.38 8.77
C ARG A 190 10.25 -9.37 7.97
N GLU A 191 10.94 -8.79 6.99
CA GLU A 191 10.30 -7.95 5.98
C GLU A 191 9.60 -8.83 4.94
N TYR A 192 8.38 -8.45 4.59
CA TYR A 192 7.61 -8.98 3.47
C TYR A 192 7.33 -7.86 2.48
N ARG A 193 7.29 -8.18 1.19
CA ARG A 193 6.80 -7.27 0.14
C ARG A 193 5.47 -7.78 -0.40
N VAL A 194 4.58 -6.86 -0.71
CA VAL A 194 3.27 -7.16 -1.29
C VAL A 194 3.18 -6.48 -2.65
N GLY A 195 2.63 -7.17 -3.64
CA GLY A 195 2.58 -6.63 -4.99
C GLY A 195 2.08 -7.64 -6.02
N PHE A 196 2.46 -7.44 -7.27
CA PHE A 196 2.06 -8.28 -8.39
C PHE A 196 3.27 -8.72 -9.20
N SER A 197 3.34 -10.01 -9.49
CA SER A 197 4.36 -10.58 -10.36
C SER A 197 3.91 -10.58 -11.83
N ALA A 198 4.77 -10.10 -12.71
CA ALA A 198 4.60 -10.17 -14.17
C ALA A 198 5.78 -10.86 -14.85
N ASN A 199 5.57 -11.28 -16.11
CA ASN A 199 6.58 -11.93 -16.96
C ASN A 199 7.32 -13.07 -16.24
N HIS A 200 6.59 -14.12 -15.84
CA HIS A 200 7.19 -15.27 -15.14
C HIS A 200 7.99 -14.90 -13.86
N LYS A 201 7.56 -13.84 -13.15
CA LYS A 201 8.16 -13.32 -11.91
C LYS A 201 9.48 -12.56 -12.09
N GLU A 202 9.83 -12.15 -13.31
CA GLU A 202 10.98 -11.29 -13.55
C GLU A 202 10.74 -9.85 -13.06
N ARG A 203 9.50 -9.39 -13.06
CA ARG A 203 9.11 -8.06 -12.59
C ARG A 203 8.10 -8.14 -11.47
N PHE A 204 8.33 -7.34 -10.43
CA PHE A 204 7.47 -7.27 -9.25
C PHE A 204 7.02 -5.82 -9.03
N PHE A 205 5.71 -5.60 -9.10
CA PHE A 205 5.08 -4.30 -8.88
C PHE A 205 4.64 -4.19 -7.43
N GLU A 206 5.54 -3.69 -6.61
CA GLU A 206 5.35 -3.55 -5.16
C GLU A 206 4.31 -2.48 -4.84
N THR A 207 3.40 -2.78 -3.90
CA THR A 207 2.40 -1.83 -3.36
C THR A 207 2.73 -1.42 -1.94
N MET A 208 3.27 -2.32 -1.13
CA MET A 208 3.67 -2.05 0.25
C MET A 208 4.73 -3.03 0.75
N ARG A 209 5.46 -2.64 1.81
CA ARG A 209 6.34 -3.51 2.59
C ARG A 209 5.85 -3.65 4.01
N ILE A 210 6.13 -4.77 4.65
CA ILE A 210 5.61 -5.12 5.96
C ILE A 210 6.72 -5.65 6.81
N CYS A 211 6.88 -5.11 8.02
CA CYS A 211 7.68 -5.73 9.05
C CYS A 211 6.79 -6.58 9.96
N TYR A 212 6.98 -7.90 9.90
CA TYR A 212 6.08 -8.87 10.53
C TYR A 212 6.83 -9.79 11.48
N ASP A 213 6.34 -9.92 12.72
CA ASP A 213 6.81 -10.87 13.72
C ASP A 213 5.98 -12.15 13.63
N GLU A 214 6.57 -13.16 12.98
CA GLU A 214 5.93 -14.46 12.72
C GLU A 214 5.55 -15.20 14.01
N ALA A 215 6.31 -15.02 15.09
CA ALA A 215 6.08 -15.76 16.33
C ALA A 215 4.81 -15.32 17.06
N LEU A 216 4.52 -14.02 17.03
CA LEU A 216 3.36 -13.43 17.72
C LEU A 216 2.22 -13.08 16.77
N LEU A 217 2.39 -13.29 15.47
CA LEU A 217 1.44 -12.88 14.44
C LEU A 217 1.11 -11.38 14.48
N ARG A 218 2.10 -10.54 14.80
CA ARG A 218 1.94 -9.09 14.88
C ARG A 218 2.69 -8.37 13.78
N THR A 219 2.11 -7.30 13.30
CA THR A 219 2.74 -6.39 12.35
C THR A 219 3.31 -5.20 13.10
N TYR A 220 4.63 -5.03 13.05
CA TYR A 220 5.30 -3.87 13.63
C TYR A 220 4.95 -2.62 12.85
N TYR A 221 5.12 -2.65 11.52
CA TYR A 221 4.71 -1.57 10.63
C TYR A 221 4.48 -2.06 9.21
N VAL A 222 3.69 -1.30 8.46
CA VAL A 222 3.49 -1.38 7.01
C VAL A 222 3.95 -0.07 6.40
N GLN A 223 4.85 -0.17 5.43
CA GLN A 223 5.35 0.95 4.65
C GLN A 223 4.64 1.01 3.29
N HIS A 224 4.11 2.17 2.95
CA HIS A 224 3.57 2.48 1.62
C HIS A 224 3.69 3.99 1.33
N THR A 225 3.53 4.40 0.08
CA THR A 225 3.59 5.82 -0.31
C THR A 225 2.18 6.36 -0.59
N LEU A 226 1.88 7.54 -0.06
CA LEU A 226 0.72 8.34 -0.46
C LEU A 226 1.15 9.40 -1.46
N SER A 227 0.32 9.61 -2.49
CA SER A 227 0.54 10.65 -3.50
C SER A 227 -0.49 11.79 -3.39
N PRO A 228 -0.21 12.96 -3.99
CA PRO A 228 -1.16 14.06 -4.05
C PRO A 228 -2.50 13.68 -4.72
N ALA A 229 -2.44 12.71 -5.63
CA ALA A 229 -3.61 12.22 -6.36
C ALA A 229 -4.59 11.42 -5.50
N ILE A 230 -4.30 11.15 -4.22
CA ILE A 230 -5.04 10.16 -3.43
C ILE A 230 -6.54 10.45 -3.30
N LEU A 231 -6.95 11.72 -3.29
CA LEU A 231 -8.39 12.09 -3.26
C LEU A 231 -9.15 11.70 -4.55
N HIS A 232 -8.43 11.35 -5.60
CA HIS A 232 -8.95 10.88 -6.88
C HIS A 232 -8.91 9.37 -7.06
N MET A 233 -8.52 8.60 -6.03
CA MET A 233 -8.55 7.13 -6.07
C MET A 233 -9.89 6.57 -6.60
N GLN A 234 -9.85 5.37 -7.16
CA GLN A 234 -11.06 4.65 -7.55
C GLN A 234 -11.96 4.40 -6.33
N LYS A 235 -13.19 4.91 -6.40
CA LYS A 235 -14.18 4.81 -5.31
C LYS A 235 -15.07 3.59 -5.51
N PHE A 236 -15.72 3.14 -4.44
CA PHE A 236 -16.70 2.04 -4.45
C PHE A 236 -16.17 0.68 -4.94
N VAL A 237 -14.84 0.51 -5.01
CA VAL A 237 -14.21 -0.80 -5.23
C VAL A 237 -14.67 -1.76 -4.13
N LYS A 238 -15.28 -2.87 -4.52
CA LYS A 238 -15.79 -3.91 -3.62
C LYS A 238 -14.67 -4.43 -2.72
N ARG A 239 -14.97 -4.54 -1.43
CA ARG A 239 -14.05 -5.09 -0.43
C ARG A 239 -13.91 -6.61 -0.62
N LEU A 240 -12.71 -7.12 -0.45
CA LEU A 240 -12.44 -8.55 -0.42
C LEU A 240 -12.56 -9.09 1.01
N SER A 241 -12.68 -10.41 1.13
CA SER A 241 -12.41 -11.09 2.40
C SER A 241 -10.91 -11.13 2.67
N PHE A 242 -10.51 -11.02 3.94
CA PHE A 242 -9.10 -11.14 4.31
C PHE A 242 -8.57 -12.53 4.02
N SER A 243 -7.45 -12.59 3.30
CA SER A 243 -6.78 -13.83 2.95
C SER A 243 -5.59 -14.11 3.87
N LYS A 244 -5.18 -15.38 3.92
CA LYS A 244 -3.91 -15.78 4.52
C LYS A 244 -2.71 -15.59 3.58
N ALA A 245 -2.95 -15.18 2.33
CA ALA A 245 -1.95 -15.00 1.28
C ALA A 245 -0.97 -16.19 1.10
N GLY A 246 -1.43 -17.42 1.33
CA GLY A 246 -0.60 -18.64 1.26
C GLY A 246 0.15 -19.00 2.55
N TYR A 247 -0.05 -18.25 3.64
CA TYR A 247 0.57 -18.49 4.95
C TYR A 247 -0.46 -19.03 5.96
N PHE A 248 -0.03 -19.28 7.21
CA PHE A 248 -0.90 -19.64 8.34
C PHE A 248 -1.82 -20.84 8.08
N ASN A 249 -1.34 -21.86 7.35
CA ASN A 249 -2.15 -23.02 6.94
C ASN A 249 -2.82 -23.70 8.15
N ASP A 250 -2.10 -23.74 9.27
CA ASP A 250 -2.52 -24.36 10.53
C ASP A 250 -3.40 -23.48 11.44
N LEU A 251 -3.67 -22.23 11.06
CA LEU A 251 -4.36 -21.26 11.92
C LEU A 251 -5.54 -20.61 11.20
N ASP A 252 -6.74 -20.73 11.74
CA ASP A 252 -7.87 -19.91 11.29
C ASP A 252 -7.82 -18.54 11.97
N ILE A 253 -7.07 -17.58 11.42
CA ILE A 253 -6.99 -16.23 11.99
C ILE A 253 -8.39 -15.56 12.02
N ASN A 254 -9.28 -15.90 11.08
CA ASN A 254 -10.64 -15.36 11.05
C ASN A 254 -11.44 -15.76 12.29
N TYR A 255 -11.19 -16.95 12.84
CA TYR A 255 -11.82 -17.46 14.04
C TYR A 255 -11.63 -16.49 15.22
N PHE A 256 -10.40 -16.02 15.47
CA PHE A 256 -10.11 -15.16 16.64
C PHE A 256 -10.87 -13.83 16.62
N TYR A 257 -11.14 -13.29 15.42
CA TYR A 257 -11.87 -12.05 15.25
C TYR A 257 -13.39 -12.19 15.32
N LYS A 258 -13.96 -13.40 15.42
CA LYS A 258 -15.41 -13.55 15.61
C LYS A 258 -15.79 -13.12 17.02
N ARG A 259 -16.77 -12.22 17.16
CA ARG A 259 -17.18 -11.65 18.46
C ARG A 259 -17.41 -12.71 19.53
N LYS A 260 -18.13 -13.79 19.21
CA LYS A 260 -18.35 -14.93 20.13
C LYS A 260 -17.03 -15.47 20.70
N ASN A 261 -16.04 -15.68 19.85
CA ASN A 261 -14.75 -16.24 20.24
C ASN A 261 -13.90 -15.24 21.05
N GLN A 262 -14.05 -13.93 20.79
CA GLN A 262 -13.44 -12.89 21.61
C GLN A 262 -14.00 -12.91 23.04
N HIS A 263 -15.33 -13.02 23.17
CA HIS A 263 -15.98 -13.12 24.48
C HIS A 263 -15.53 -14.38 25.22
N GLU A 264 -15.51 -15.54 24.55
CA GLU A 264 -15.02 -16.79 25.13
C GLU A 264 -13.56 -16.68 25.58
N ARG A 265 -12.71 -16.05 24.76
CA ARG A 265 -11.30 -15.82 25.09
C ARG A 265 -11.13 -14.98 26.35
N VAL A 266 -11.84 -13.86 26.46
CA VAL A 266 -11.74 -12.99 27.63
C VAL A 266 -12.41 -13.62 28.85
N ALA A 267 -13.54 -14.30 28.69
CA ALA A 267 -14.17 -15.06 29.77
C ALA A 267 -13.20 -16.10 30.35
N LEU A 268 -12.45 -16.82 29.52
CA LEU A 268 -11.44 -17.77 30.00
C LEU A 268 -10.29 -17.08 30.75
N LEU A 269 -9.85 -15.92 30.28
CA LEU A 269 -8.80 -15.14 30.94
C LEU A 269 -9.26 -14.59 32.31
N LEU A 270 -10.49 -14.09 32.39
CA LEU A 270 -11.04 -13.45 33.59
C LEU A 270 -11.63 -14.44 34.60
N LYS A 271 -12.20 -15.57 34.15
CA LYS A 271 -12.76 -16.63 35.01
C LYS A 271 -11.74 -17.20 35.99
N GLN A 272 -10.46 -17.22 35.61
CA GLN A 272 -9.36 -17.62 36.50
C GLN A 272 -9.26 -16.74 37.76
N PHE A 273 -9.94 -15.59 37.77
CA PHE A 273 -9.90 -14.58 38.82
C PHE A 273 -11.29 -14.19 39.34
N GLY A 274 -12.36 -14.92 38.96
CA GLY A 274 -13.73 -14.63 39.41
C GLY A 274 -14.38 -13.40 38.75
N GLU A 275 -13.79 -12.88 37.67
CA GLU A 275 -14.25 -11.67 36.97
C GLU A 275 -15.10 -12.00 35.74
N HIS A 276 -16.04 -11.09 35.41
CA HIS A 276 -16.94 -11.28 34.27
C HIS A 276 -16.70 -10.25 33.13
N PRO A 277 -16.73 -10.68 31.85
CA PRO A 277 -16.26 -9.86 30.72
C PRO A 277 -17.31 -8.91 30.11
N GLU A 278 -18.55 -8.88 30.60
CA GLU A 278 -19.67 -8.26 29.87
C GLU A 278 -19.51 -6.75 29.70
N TYR A 279 -18.75 -6.07 30.57
CA TYR A 279 -18.49 -4.64 30.43
C TYR A 279 -17.48 -4.29 29.33
N LEU A 280 -16.67 -5.26 28.89
CA LEU A 280 -15.62 -5.07 27.88
C LEU A 280 -16.15 -5.10 26.45
N PHE A 281 -17.31 -5.73 26.24
CA PHE A 281 -17.84 -5.96 24.90
C PHE A 281 -19.29 -5.52 24.77
N ASP A 282 -19.67 -5.16 23.54
CA ASP A 282 -21.04 -4.92 23.15
C ASP A 282 -21.29 -5.44 21.72
N ASN A 283 -22.57 -5.48 21.33
CA ASN A 283 -22.96 -5.96 20.00
C ASN A 283 -22.83 -4.91 18.88
N LYS A 284 -22.42 -3.68 19.19
CA LYS A 284 -22.46 -2.52 18.27
C LYS A 284 -21.08 -2.02 17.87
N SER A 285 -20.19 -1.79 18.83
CA SER A 285 -18.96 -1.02 18.69
C SER A 285 -17.78 -1.51 19.57
N LEU A 286 -18.03 -2.24 20.65
CA LEU A 286 -17.01 -2.79 21.55
C LEU A 286 -16.71 -4.24 21.18
N TYR A 287 -15.94 -4.41 20.12
CA TYR A 287 -15.33 -5.67 19.71
C TYR A 287 -14.12 -5.37 18.83
N LEU A 288 -13.18 -6.30 18.76
CA LEU A 288 -11.98 -6.16 17.95
C LEU A 288 -12.26 -6.54 16.49
N VAL A 289 -11.75 -5.73 15.58
CA VAL A 289 -11.79 -5.97 14.13
C VAL A 289 -10.39 -6.04 13.57
N ARG A 290 -10.32 -6.49 12.32
CA ARG A 290 -9.10 -6.49 11.49
C ARG A 290 -8.82 -5.06 11.03
N GLY A 291 -8.27 -4.24 11.92
CA GLY A 291 -7.91 -2.85 11.63
C GLY A 291 -6.79 -2.81 10.59
N HIS A 292 -7.02 -2.18 9.43
CA HIS A 292 -6.00 -2.06 8.39
C HIS A 292 -4.86 -1.15 8.87
N LEU A 293 -3.62 -1.48 8.48
CA LEU A 293 -2.46 -0.63 8.70
C LEU A 293 -2.19 0.26 7.47
N ALA A 294 -1.99 -0.34 6.29
CA ALA A 294 -2.17 0.37 5.03
C ALA A 294 -3.64 0.29 4.63
N ALA A 295 -4.35 1.42 4.75
CA ALA A 295 -5.78 1.46 4.49
C ALA A 295 -6.07 1.23 3.01
N LYS A 296 -7.19 0.55 2.70
CA LYS A 296 -7.70 0.44 1.32
C LYS A 296 -7.74 1.80 0.62
N ALA A 297 -8.14 2.85 1.34
CA ALA A 297 -8.28 4.20 0.80
C ALA A 297 -6.95 4.94 0.58
N ASP A 298 -5.81 4.31 0.87
CA ASP A 298 -4.47 4.86 0.63
C ASP A 298 -3.90 4.44 -0.74
N PHE A 299 -4.69 3.73 -1.56
CA PHE A 299 -4.28 3.23 -2.87
C PHE A 299 -5.19 3.71 -4.00
N LEU A 300 -4.58 4.08 -5.13
CA LEU A 300 -5.25 4.75 -6.25
C LEU A 300 -6.08 3.79 -7.10
N TYR A 301 -5.50 2.64 -7.45
CA TYR A 301 -6.11 1.64 -8.33
C TYR A 301 -6.84 0.53 -7.57
N ALA A 302 -7.92 0.01 -8.12
CA ALA A 302 -8.72 -1.07 -7.56
C ALA A 302 -7.86 -2.32 -7.24
N THR A 303 -6.93 -2.65 -8.12
CA THR A 303 -5.96 -3.75 -7.91
C THR A 303 -5.08 -3.49 -6.68
N GLN A 304 -4.52 -2.29 -6.55
CA GLN A 304 -3.74 -1.91 -5.36
C GLN A 304 -4.61 -1.91 -4.09
N GLN A 305 -5.86 -1.44 -4.15
CA GLN A 305 -6.82 -1.49 -3.04
C GLN A 305 -7.14 -2.93 -2.61
N HIS A 306 -7.23 -3.87 -3.55
CA HIS A 306 -7.42 -5.29 -3.24
C HIS A 306 -6.19 -5.92 -2.57
N SER A 307 -4.98 -5.41 -2.86
CA SER A 307 -3.73 -5.86 -2.23
C SER A 307 -3.65 -5.62 -0.73
N THR A 308 -4.58 -4.85 -0.13
CA THR A 308 -4.58 -4.57 1.33
C THR A 308 -5.26 -5.64 2.18
N PHE A 309 -5.97 -6.60 1.57
CA PHE A 309 -6.87 -7.54 2.26
C PHE A 309 -6.21 -8.86 2.67
N HIS A 310 -5.15 -8.80 3.48
CA HIS A 310 -4.50 -9.99 4.04
C HIS A 310 -4.08 -9.79 5.50
N TYR A 311 -3.87 -10.89 6.23
CA TYR A 311 -3.63 -10.84 7.68
C TYR A 311 -2.31 -10.17 8.11
N PHE A 312 -1.33 -10.03 7.21
CA PHE A 312 -0.11 -9.26 7.49
C PHE A 312 -0.34 -7.73 7.54
N ASN A 313 -1.43 -7.21 6.95
CA ASN A 313 -1.72 -5.77 6.91
C ASN A 313 -2.80 -5.37 7.92
N VAL A 314 -2.99 -6.15 8.99
CA VAL A 314 -3.99 -5.85 10.02
C VAL A 314 -3.48 -6.12 11.42
N ALA A 315 -4.08 -5.45 12.39
CA ALA A 315 -3.95 -5.77 13.80
C ALA A 315 -5.30 -5.69 14.51
N PRO A 316 -5.47 -6.34 15.69
CA PRO A 316 -6.68 -6.21 16.48
C PRO A 316 -6.94 -4.75 16.89
N GLN A 317 -8.01 -4.17 16.36
CA GLN A 317 -8.38 -2.78 16.63
C GLN A 317 -9.81 -2.72 17.16
N TRP A 318 -10.06 -1.98 18.22
CA TRP A 318 -11.41 -1.80 18.72
C TRP A 318 -12.27 -1.11 17.66
N GLN A 319 -13.45 -1.67 17.35
CA GLN A 319 -14.28 -1.17 16.26
C GLN A 319 -14.67 0.30 16.46
N ILE A 320 -14.98 0.70 17.69
CA ILE A 320 -15.30 2.10 18.03
C ILE A 320 -14.13 3.06 17.77
N PHE A 321 -12.89 2.60 17.88
CA PHE A 321 -11.68 3.35 17.54
C PHE A 321 -11.40 3.33 16.04
N ASN A 322 -11.43 2.14 15.42
CA ASN A 322 -11.24 1.91 13.98
C ASN A 322 -12.20 2.77 13.13
N ALA A 323 -13.50 2.72 13.43
CA ALA A 323 -14.53 3.49 12.73
C ALA A 323 -14.76 4.89 13.33
N GLY A 324 -14.03 5.24 14.39
CA GLY A 324 -14.07 6.53 15.06
C GLY A 324 -12.86 7.37 14.68
N GLN A 325 -12.03 7.69 15.67
CA GLN A 325 -10.93 8.64 15.48
C GLN A 325 -9.86 8.14 14.51
N TRP A 326 -9.63 6.83 14.40
CA TRP A 326 -8.64 6.30 13.46
C TRP A 326 -9.04 6.55 12.00
N ALA A 327 -10.31 6.30 11.65
CA ALA A 327 -10.83 6.60 10.32
C ALA A 327 -10.77 8.12 10.00
N ASN A 328 -11.02 8.97 10.99
CA ASN A 328 -10.87 10.43 10.84
C ASN A 328 -9.41 10.80 10.57
N LEU A 329 -8.47 10.24 11.34
CA LEU A 329 -7.03 10.45 11.14
C LEU A 329 -6.60 10.08 9.73
N GLU A 330 -6.97 8.90 9.25
CA GLU A 330 -6.66 8.47 7.89
C GLU A 330 -7.26 9.42 6.82
N TYR A 331 -8.50 9.90 7.04
CA TYR A 331 -9.15 10.85 6.14
C TYR A 331 -8.41 12.19 6.07
N HIS A 332 -8.07 12.76 7.24
CA HIS A 332 -7.40 14.05 7.31
C HIS A 332 -5.96 13.99 6.78
N VAL A 333 -5.25 12.88 7.01
CA VAL A 333 -3.93 12.60 6.42
C VAL A 333 -4.00 12.65 4.90
N ARG A 334 -4.91 11.90 4.27
CA ARG A 334 -5.06 11.94 2.79
C ARG A 334 -5.40 13.34 2.29
N GLY A 335 -6.24 14.07 3.01
CA GLY A 335 -6.59 15.45 2.70
C GLY A 335 -5.40 16.41 2.78
N PHE A 336 -4.55 16.26 3.80
CA PHE A 336 -3.33 17.06 3.98
C PHE A 336 -2.33 16.78 2.85
N VAL A 337 -2.06 15.52 2.56
CA VAL A 337 -1.12 15.11 1.49
C VAL A 337 -1.53 15.70 0.13
N ALA A 338 -2.82 15.57 -0.21
CA ALA A 338 -3.36 16.10 -1.46
C ALA A 338 -3.30 17.63 -1.56
N ARG A 339 -3.72 18.35 -0.51
CA ARG A 339 -3.73 19.83 -0.52
C ARG A 339 -2.33 20.44 -0.45
N SER A 340 -1.37 19.73 0.13
CA SER A 340 0.01 20.18 0.26
C SER A 340 0.88 19.74 -0.92
N HIS A 341 0.31 19.05 -1.90
CA HIS A 341 1.03 18.55 -3.08
C HIS A 341 2.23 17.66 -2.73
N LEU A 342 2.13 16.86 -1.66
CA LEU A 342 3.22 16.04 -1.15
C LEU A 342 3.15 14.60 -1.65
N HIS A 343 4.32 14.02 -1.90
CA HIS A 343 4.50 12.57 -1.82
C HIS A 343 5.01 12.25 -0.42
N VAL A 344 4.36 11.33 0.28
CA VAL A 344 4.78 10.95 1.63
C VAL A 344 4.95 9.45 1.78
N ASP A 345 6.05 9.06 2.41
CA ASP A 345 6.27 7.69 2.84
C ASP A 345 5.63 7.49 4.21
N CYS A 346 4.68 6.56 4.25
CA CYS A 346 3.88 6.26 5.43
C CYS A 346 4.36 4.97 6.08
N TYR A 347 4.61 5.01 7.39
CA TYR A 347 4.77 3.84 8.23
C TYR A 347 3.58 3.75 9.19
N THR A 348 2.66 2.82 8.95
CA THR A 348 1.54 2.56 9.88
C THR A 348 1.79 1.27 10.64
N GLY A 349 1.69 1.30 11.97
CA GLY A 349 2.09 0.16 12.78
C GLY A 349 1.46 0.12 14.16
N THR A 350 2.00 -0.75 15.01
CA THR A 350 1.47 -1.01 16.35
C THR A 350 2.54 -1.02 17.43
N TRP A 351 2.20 -0.61 18.65
CA TRP A 351 3.12 -0.63 19.79
C TRP A 351 2.44 -1.06 21.10
N GLY A 352 3.21 -1.78 21.92
CA GLY A 352 2.76 -2.32 23.20
C GLY A 352 1.69 -3.43 23.06
N ILE A 353 1.33 -4.04 24.18
CA ILE A 353 0.23 -5.00 24.28
C ILE A 353 -0.78 -4.46 25.27
N LEU A 354 -2.03 -4.32 24.86
CA LEU A 354 -3.14 -3.88 25.69
C LEU A 354 -3.25 -4.81 26.88
N GLN A 355 -3.44 -4.24 28.06
CA GLN A 355 -3.57 -5.00 29.30
C GLN A 355 -5.00 -4.89 29.80
N LEU A 356 -5.57 -6.02 30.22
CA LEU A 356 -6.86 -6.06 30.90
C LEU A 356 -6.64 -5.96 32.41
N PRO A 357 -7.42 -5.10 33.11
CA PRO A 357 -7.38 -5.05 34.56
C PRO A 357 -8.11 -6.26 35.14
N ILE A 358 -7.53 -6.86 36.17
CA ILE A 358 -8.10 -7.98 36.93
C ILE A 358 -8.13 -7.57 38.39
N VAL A 359 -9.31 -7.46 38.97
CA VAL A 359 -9.44 -7.16 40.40
C VAL A 359 -9.32 -8.48 41.16
N ARG A 360 -8.30 -8.59 42.01
CA ARG A 360 -8.15 -9.73 42.91
C ARG A 360 -9.10 -9.59 44.10
N GLU A 361 -9.31 -10.68 44.83
CA GLU A 361 -10.07 -10.68 46.10
C GLU A 361 -9.56 -9.62 47.10
N THR A 362 -8.26 -9.30 47.05
CA THR A 362 -7.61 -8.28 47.89
C THR A 362 -7.88 -6.83 47.44
N GLN A 363 -8.71 -6.62 46.42
CA GLN A 363 -8.95 -5.33 45.76
C GLN A 363 -7.72 -4.74 45.03
N ALA A 364 -6.61 -5.47 44.96
CA ALA A 364 -5.47 -5.09 44.13
C ALA A 364 -5.77 -5.36 42.65
N ILE A 365 -5.39 -4.42 41.78
CA ILE A 365 -5.51 -4.58 40.33
C ILE A 365 -4.24 -5.24 39.79
N GLU A 366 -4.39 -6.40 39.15
CA GLU A 366 -3.36 -7.05 38.36
C GLU A 366 -3.62 -6.82 36.88
N TRP A 367 -2.59 -6.46 36.12
CA TRP A 367 -2.68 -6.22 34.68
C TRP A 367 -2.22 -7.45 33.90
N ARG A 368 -3.01 -7.90 32.93
CA ARG A 368 -2.68 -9.04 32.06
C ARG A 368 -2.68 -8.66 30.59
N ASP A 369 -1.62 -9.03 29.89
CA ASP A 369 -1.52 -8.84 28.45
C ASP A 369 -2.64 -9.55 27.70
N PHE A 370 -3.30 -8.82 26.79
CA PHE A 370 -4.44 -9.30 26.04
C PHE A 370 -4.03 -9.82 24.67
N TYR A 371 -4.08 -11.15 24.52
CA TYR A 371 -3.88 -11.84 23.27
C TYR A 371 -5.20 -12.41 22.76
N LEU A 372 -5.53 -12.09 21.51
CA LEU A 372 -6.79 -12.47 20.89
C LEU A 372 -6.84 -13.96 20.50
N GLY A 373 -5.67 -14.57 20.28
CA GLY A 373 -5.56 -15.97 19.86
C GLY A 373 -4.64 -16.80 20.73
N VAL A 374 -4.79 -18.11 20.59
CA VAL A 374 -3.83 -19.12 21.05
C VAL A 374 -3.55 -20.08 19.90
N ASP A 375 -2.31 -20.55 19.80
CA ASP A 375 -1.94 -21.57 18.82
C ASP A 375 -2.33 -22.99 19.31
N LYS A 376 -2.03 -24.01 18.51
CA LYS A 376 -2.33 -25.42 18.83
C LYS A 376 -1.61 -25.93 20.10
N ASN A 377 -0.55 -25.25 20.52
CA ASN A 377 0.25 -25.59 21.70
C ASN A 377 -0.11 -24.71 22.91
N ASN A 378 -1.23 -23.99 22.84
CA ASN A 378 -1.69 -23.01 23.85
C ASN A 378 -0.76 -21.80 24.05
N ASN A 379 0.16 -21.52 23.11
CA ASN A 379 0.93 -20.28 23.16
C ASN A 379 0.05 -19.10 22.78
N GLN A 380 0.21 -17.98 23.49
CA GLN A 380 -0.51 -16.75 23.19
C GLN A 380 0.02 -16.12 21.89
N ILE A 381 -0.89 -15.80 20.98
CA ILE A 381 -0.61 -15.21 19.66
C ILE A 381 -1.60 -14.09 19.37
N LEU A 382 -1.31 -13.27 18.36
CA LEU A 382 -2.15 -12.16 17.92
C LEU A 382 -2.44 -11.18 19.08
N PRO A 383 -1.39 -10.47 19.59
CA PRO A 383 -1.55 -9.50 20.66
C PRO A 383 -2.48 -8.37 20.23
N VAL A 384 -3.30 -7.88 21.16
CA VAL A 384 -4.07 -6.66 20.98
C VAL A 384 -3.14 -5.48 21.31
N PRO A 385 -2.81 -4.58 20.37
CA PRO A 385 -1.84 -3.53 20.63
C PRO A 385 -2.40 -2.42 21.54
N LYS A 386 -1.54 -1.76 22.33
CA LYS A 386 -1.90 -0.55 23.10
C LYS A 386 -2.15 0.62 22.16
N LEU A 387 -1.26 0.78 21.18
CA LEU A 387 -1.20 1.94 20.30
C LEU A 387 -1.18 1.52 18.85
N PHE A 388 -1.87 2.30 18.02
CA PHE A 388 -1.63 2.36 16.59
C PHE A 388 -0.87 3.65 16.31
N PHE A 389 0.06 3.62 15.37
CA PHE A 389 0.77 4.81 14.93
C PHE A 389 0.80 4.92 13.42
N ARG A 390 0.94 6.15 12.93
CA ARG A 390 1.20 6.48 11.53
C ARG A 390 2.26 7.56 11.47
N ILE A 391 3.44 7.21 10.96
CA ILE A 391 4.51 8.15 10.66
C ILE A 391 4.39 8.56 9.20
N MET A 392 4.47 9.85 8.92
CA MET A 392 4.55 10.40 7.57
C MET A 392 5.89 11.10 7.39
N LEU A 393 6.62 10.75 6.35
CA LEU A 393 7.85 11.43 5.93
C LEU A 393 7.61 12.10 4.58
N ASP A 394 8.07 13.33 4.40
CA ASP A 394 8.11 13.93 3.06
C ASP A 394 9.17 13.21 2.21
N SER A 395 8.74 12.58 1.12
CA SER A 395 9.65 11.85 0.22
C SER A 395 10.71 12.75 -0.43
N SER A 396 10.45 14.06 -0.50
CA SER A 396 11.39 15.07 -1.04
C SER A 396 12.38 15.58 0.00
N HIS A 397 11.99 15.54 1.29
CA HIS A 397 12.79 15.98 2.43
C HIS A 397 12.65 14.98 3.58
N PRO A 398 13.34 13.82 3.54
CA PRO A 398 13.13 12.73 4.50
C PRO A 398 13.43 13.06 5.97
N ASN A 399 14.11 14.19 6.25
CA ASN A 399 14.29 14.72 7.62
C ASN A 399 13.02 15.39 8.17
N ARG A 400 12.01 15.61 7.34
CA ARG A 400 10.74 16.24 7.69
C ARG A 400 9.63 15.21 7.78
N GLY A 401 9.05 15.08 8.97
CA GLY A 401 8.00 14.12 9.22
C GLY A 401 7.15 14.41 10.45
N ILE A 402 6.13 13.58 10.66
CA ILE A 402 5.27 13.63 11.85
C ILE A 402 4.79 12.23 12.21
N ALA A 403 4.78 11.91 13.50
CA ALA A 403 4.19 10.70 14.02
C ALA A 403 2.81 11.02 14.60
N LEU A 404 1.78 10.30 14.17
CA LEU A 404 0.42 10.40 14.68
C LEU A 404 0.08 9.11 15.41
N ILE A 405 -0.41 9.20 16.63
CA ILE A 405 -0.62 8.04 17.50
C ILE A 405 -2.08 8.00 17.94
N GLY A 406 -2.65 6.81 18.00
CA GLY A 406 -3.99 6.57 18.52
C GLY A 406 -4.02 5.46 19.57
N VAL A 407 -4.76 5.70 20.64
CA VAL A 407 -4.93 4.77 21.77
C VAL A 407 -6.01 3.75 21.45
N ASN A 408 -5.62 2.47 21.39
CA ASN A 408 -6.51 1.34 21.14
C ASN A 408 -7.08 0.77 22.44
N ASN A 409 -7.67 1.64 23.26
CA ASN A 409 -8.38 1.25 24.48
C ASN A 409 -9.60 2.16 24.68
N PRO A 410 -10.83 1.71 24.33
CA PRO A 410 -12.04 2.51 24.51
C PRO A 410 -12.51 2.56 25.98
N HIS A 411 -11.88 1.80 26.87
CA HIS A 411 -12.19 1.75 28.30
C HIS A 411 -11.28 2.67 29.14
N ALA A 412 -10.16 3.14 28.58
CA ALA A 412 -9.21 3.97 29.30
C ALA A 412 -9.80 5.36 29.63
N GLY A 413 -9.66 5.76 30.89
CA GLY A 413 -9.92 7.14 31.32
C GLY A 413 -8.77 8.08 30.96
N ILE A 414 -8.99 9.39 31.04
CA ILE A 414 -7.98 10.39 30.65
C ILE A 414 -6.67 10.23 31.44
N ARG A 415 -6.75 9.99 32.76
CA ARG A 415 -5.57 9.81 33.61
C ARG A 415 -4.74 8.59 33.18
N GLU A 416 -5.39 7.46 32.91
CA GLU A 416 -4.72 6.26 32.43
C GLU A 416 -4.06 6.50 31.06
N VAL A 417 -4.73 7.22 30.17
CA VAL A 417 -4.17 7.60 28.87
C VAL A 417 -2.88 8.40 29.04
N GLU A 418 -2.90 9.45 29.86
CA GLU A 418 -1.73 10.32 30.10
C GLU A 418 -0.57 9.56 30.74
N GLU A 419 -0.85 8.67 31.70
CA GLU A 419 0.18 7.93 32.45
C GLU A 419 0.78 6.76 31.66
N SER A 420 -0.04 6.05 30.86
CA SER A 420 0.32 4.73 30.31
C SER A 420 0.34 4.62 28.79
N TYR A 421 -0.19 5.63 28.08
CA TYR A 421 -0.35 5.57 26.62
C TYR A 421 0.32 6.73 25.87
N VAL A 422 0.62 7.85 26.52
CA VAL A 422 1.37 8.96 25.92
C VAL A 422 2.87 8.70 26.10
N ILE A 423 3.55 8.34 25.01
CA ILE A 423 4.97 7.90 25.05
C ILE A 423 5.96 8.92 24.47
N CYS A 424 5.48 10.09 24.08
CA CYS A 424 6.26 11.22 23.57
C CYS A 424 5.47 12.52 23.76
N ARG A 425 6.13 13.67 23.63
CA ARG A 425 5.48 14.97 23.82
C ARG A 425 4.41 15.18 22.74
N ASP A 426 3.20 15.49 23.17
CA ASP A 426 2.10 15.83 22.25
C ASP A 426 2.33 17.23 21.66
N ILE A 427 2.56 17.29 20.35
CA ILE A 427 2.76 18.53 19.56
C ILE A 427 1.55 18.88 18.71
N ARG A 428 0.38 18.21 18.88
CA ARG A 428 -0.78 18.42 18.00
C ARG A 428 -1.25 19.87 17.92
N GLU A 429 -1.15 20.63 19.01
CA GLU A 429 -1.55 22.03 19.08
C GLU A 429 -0.54 22.96 18.37
N GLU A 430 0.70 22.50 18.18
CA GLU A 430 1.76 23.23 17.46
C GLU A 430 1.62 23.09 15.94
N VAL A 431 0.85 22.10 15.46
CA VAL A 431 0.75 21.73 14.04
C VAL A 431 -0.60 22.18 13.45
N PRO A 432 -0.64 23.22 12.60
CA PRO A 432 -1.90 23.86 12.19
C PRO A 432 -2.91 22.93 11.50
N TRP A 433 -2.44 21.98 10.67
CA TRP A 433 -3.33 21.05 9.97
C TRP A 433 -3.93 19.98 10.89
N LEU A 434 -3.49 19.88 12.15
CA LEU A 434 -4.01 18.95 13.16
C LEU A 434 -5.08 19.54 14.08
N ARG A 435 -5.53 20.79 13.86
CA ARG A 435 -6.60 21.43 14.67
C ARG A 435 -7.93 20.66 14.76
N TRP A 436 -8.17 19.73 13.84
CA TRP A 436 -9.34 18.84 13.85
C TRP A 436 -9.21 17.70 14.87
N MET A 437 -7.99 17.38 15.31
CA MET A 437 -7.66 16.26 16.19
C MET A 437 -8.02 16.59 17.64
N ARG A 438 -9.32 16.48 17.96
CA ARG A 438 -9.85 16.75 19.30
C ARG A 438 -10.27 15.45 19.99
N ASN A 439 -9.88 15.31 21.26
CA ASN A 439 -10.18 14.14 22.09
C ASN A 439 -11.45 14.33 22.94
N GLU A 440 -12.52 14.83 22.33
CA GLU A 440 -13.79 15.09 23.00
C GLU A 440 -14.51 13.80 23.44
N ASN A 441 -14.29 12.69 22.73
CA ASN A 441 -14.88 11.39 23.05
C ASN A 441 -13.80 10.30 23.08
N LEU A 442 -13.25 10.07 24.27
CA LEU A 442 -12.19 9.09 24.52
C LEU A 442 -12.58 7.66 24.10
N ARG A 443 -13.87 7.30 24.16
CA ARG A 443 -14.33 5.98 23.71
C ARG A 443 -14.13 5.76 22.22
N LYS A 444 -14.16 6.82 21.41
CA LYS A 444 -13.87 6.76 19.96
C LYS A 444 -12.37 6.76 19.66
N GLY A 445 -11.52 6.82 20.68
CA GLY A 445 -10.07 6.90 20.59
C GLY A 445 -9.54 8.22 21.13
N TYR A 446 -8.35 8.16 21.70
CA TYR A 446 -7.51 9.32 21.99
C TYR A 446 -6.40 9.40 20.94
N LEU A 447 -6.20 10.56 20.33
CA LEU A 447 -5.16 10.83 19.35
C LEU A 447 -4.17 11.88 19.86
N TYR A 448 -2.90 11.74 19.49
CA TYR A 448 -1.86 12.74 19.73
C TYR A 448 -0.82 12.71 18.61
N ALA A 449 0.04 13.72 18.56
CA ALA A 449 1.10 13.80 17.57
C ALA A 449 2.46 14.00 18.23
N CYS A 450 3.51 13.41 17.66
CA CYS A 450 4.87 13.54 18.16
C CYS A 450 5.84 13.89 17.03
N ARG A 451 6.99 14.44 17.44
CA ARG A 451 8.18 14.45 16.57
C ARG A 451 8.58 13.00 16.28
N VAL A 452 8.96 12.74 15.02
CA VAL A 452 9.31 11.37 14.59
C VAL A 452 10.51 10.82 15.36
N SER A 453 11.51 11.67 15.60
CA SER A 453 12.69 11.32 16.40
C SER A 453 12.35 10.87 17.83
N GLU A 454 11.55 11.63 18.56
CA GLU A 454 11.10 11.27 19.92
C GLU A 454 10.27 9.98 19.93
N PHE A 455 9.37 9.83 18.96
CA PHE A 455 8.56 8.61 18.84
C PHE A 455 9.41 7.39 18.49
N ALA A 456 10.40 7.53 17.62
CA ALA A 456 11.30 6.44 17.22
C ALA A 456 12.20 5.97 18.36
N ASP A 457 12.62 6.87 19.25
CA ASP A 457 13.36 6.51 20.47
C ASP A 457 12.48 5.68 21.44
N ALA A 458 11.20 6.05 21.57
CA ALA A 458 10.23 5.32 22.40
C ALA A 458 9.81 3.96 21.80
N VAL A 459 9.65 3.89 20.47
CA VAL A 459 9.18 2.70 19.73
C VAL A 459 10.34 2.03 19.01
N ARG A 460 11.12 1.27 19.78
CA ARG A 460 12.42 0.78 19.36
C ARG A 460 12.45 -0.20 18.20
N HIS A 461 11.33 -0.80 17.78
CA HIS A 461 11.29 -1.72 16.64
C HIS A 461 11.26 -0.98 15.28
N LEU A 462 11.15 0.35 15.30
CA LEU A 462 11.14 1.17 14.11
C LEU A 462 12.53 1.22 13.46
N PRO A 463 12.61 1.50 12.13
CA PRO A 463 13.89 1.75 11.48
C PRO A 463 14.68 2.84 12.18
N HIS A 464 15.94 2.55 12.54
CA HIS A 464 16.77 3.46 13.34
C HIS A 464 16.96 4.85 12.72
N TYR A 465 16.95 4.96 11.39
CA TYR A 465 17.12 6.24 10.71
C TYR A 465 15.99 7.24 11.04
N LEU A 466 14.84 6.77 11.53
CA LEU A 466 13.73 7.63 11.95
C LEU A 466 14.07 8.48 13.17
N MET A 467 15.06 8.07 14.00
CA MET A 467 15.58 8.89 15.09
C MET A 467 16.25 10.18 14.60
N ASN A 468 16.65 10.23 13.32
CA ASN A 468 17.28 11.41 12.73
C ASN A 468 16.27 12.37 12.09
N VAL A 469 14.97 12.06 12.10
CA VAL A 469 13.91 12.91 11.54
C VAL A 469 13.52 13.97 12.56
N THR A 470 14.02 15.19 12.34
CA THR A 470 13.98 16.29 13.33
C THR A 470 13.02 17.41 12.97
N GLU A 471 12.75 17.59 11.67
CA GLU A 471 11.83 18.61 11.17
C GLU A 471 10.39 18.09 11.23
N VAL A 472 9.45 18.97 11.59
CA VAL A 472 8.03 18.62 11.70
C VAL A 472 7.32 18.83 10.37
N LEU A 473 6.52 17.85 9.96
CA LEU A 473 5.62 17.98 8.81
C LEU A 473 4.33 18.70 9.23
N GLN A 474 4.26 19.99 8.92
CA GLN A 474 3.21 20.92 9.38
C GLN A 474 2.55 21.73 8.27
#